data_AF-A0A7R6Z5J2-F1
#
_entry.id   AF-A0A7R6Z5J2-F1
#
_cell.length_a   1.000
_cell.length_b   1.000
_cell.length_c   1.000
_cell.angle_alpha   90.00
_cell.angle_beta   90.00
_cell.angle_gamma   90.00
#
_symmetry.space_group_name_H-M   'P 1'
#
loop_
_entity.id
_entity.type
_entity.pdbx_description
1 polymer ?
#
loop_
_entity_poly.entity_id
_entity_poly.type
_entity_poly.pdbx_seq_one_letter_code
_entity_poly.pdbx_strand_id
1 'polypeptide(L)'
;MLAMVLPGLALPDDVDALKAMILSMAREQAASEARIAVADARIAASEAEVARLKAVEKSASERIANLTSILKVLQRTQHGTRSERLRLAIDDEQASFAFEEVETGLSEIRSELDRAVGNKPKRAPRPRKGFAAHLERIEEVVEPEIPADCEGLEKVLIGEDRSERLDVVPPKFQVIVTRRPKYAFRGRDGVVQALAPAHIIESGLPTERLLAYIAVSKYADGLPLYRQEAIYLRDGVEISRSLMAQWMGHLGFELQMLADYILERIKEGERVFADETTLPTLAPGSGKTTKAWLWAYARDDRPYGGTSPPMVAYRFEDSRGADCVARHLAGFSGILQVDGYSAYTNLVKARAKAGSNETIRLAGCWAHLRRKFYDLHISGVSQAATDSIIAMTELWKVEDEVRGKDAGSRAALRQEKSVAIVAGSVANFFVTGCLASDLRHFFRRFVMFRGRHFDRSVILVCVRWYLAYGIARRSGRDLRDNLDETLRARSWANYHADCRWQGFRRFLIVAPRQARACF
;
A
#
# COMPACT_ATOMS: atom_id res chain seq x y z
N MET A 1 -17.56 40.47 59.90
CA MET A 1 -17.82 41.08 61.22
C MET A 1 -19.17 40.55 61.68
N LEU A 2 -19.18 39.61 62.63
CA LEU A 2 -20.41 39.06 63.21
C LEU A 2 -20.03 38.64 64.63
N ALA A 3 -20.43 39.44 65.61
CA ALA A 3 -20.06 39.22 67.01
C ALA A 3 -20.99 38.18 67.61
N MET A 4 -20.45 37.03 68.02
CA MET A 4 -21.20 36.08 68.86
C MET A 4 -21.30 36.66 70.27
N VAL A 5 -22.48 37.17 70.59
CA VAL A 5 -22.84 37.56 71.97
C VAL A 5 -23.06 36.28 72.76
N LEU A 6 -22.19 36.00 73.75
CA LEU A 6 -22.46 35.00 74.76
C LEU A 6 -23.55 35.52 75.71
N PRO A 7 -24.63 34.77 75.99
CA PRO A 7 -25.62 35.17 76.96
C PRO A 7 -25.00 35.23 78.36
N GLY A 8 -25.36 36.23 79.16
CA GLY A 8 -24.99 36.28 80.57
C GLY A 8 -25.68 35.15 81.34
N LEU A 9 -24.92 34.10 81.66
CA LEU A 9 -25.39 32.98 82.49
C LEU A 9 -25.51 33.45 83.95
N ALA A 10 -26.73 33.77 84.38
CA ALA A 10 -27.04 33.91 85.80
C ALA A 10 -26.93 32.53 86.45
N LEU A 11 -25.95 32.36 87.33
CA LEU A 11 -25.73 31.11 88.06
C LEU A 11 -26.70 31.02 89.26
N PRO A 12 -27.25 29.84 89.58
CA PRO A 12 -28.03 29.65 90.81
C PRO A 12 -27.17 29.83 92.06
N ASP A 13 -27.72 30.46 93.11
CA ASP A 13 -27.06 30.57 94.42
C ASP A 13 -27.20 29.30 95.29
N ASP A 14 -28.01 28.33 94.85
CA ASP A 14 -28.16 27.03 95.53
C ASP A 14 -27.06 26.04 95.11
N VAL A 15 -26.44 25.42 96.11
CA VAL A 15 -25.31 24.49 95.96
C VAL A 15 -25.72 23.21 95.23
N ASP A 16 -26.94 22.72 95.43
CA ASP A 16 -27.40 21.49 94.77
C ASP A 16 -27.88 21.75 93.33
N ALA A 17 -28.48 22.91 93.06
CA ALA A 17 -28.71 23.41 91.70
C ALA A 17 -27.40 23.60 90.92
N LEU A 18 -26.35 24.16 91.54
CA LEU A 18 -25.02 24.29 90.93
C LEU A 18 -24.39 22.92 90.63
N LYS A 19 -24.46 21.95 91.55
CA LYS A 19 -24.01 20.56 91.28
C LYS A 19 -24.78 19.93 90.12
N ALA A 20 -26.10 20.14 90.06
CA ALA A 20 -26.93 19.63 88.97
C ALA A 20 -26.55 20.26 87.61
N MET A 21 -26.26 21.56 87.58
CA MET A 21 -25.78 22.29 86.39
C MET A 21 -24.39 21.81 85.95
N ILE A 22 -23.45 21.60 86.88
CA ILE A 22 -22.12 21.04 86.57
C ILE A 22 -22.25 19.62 86.00
N LEU A 23 -23.12 18.78 86.57
CA LEU A 23 -23.39 17.44 86.06
C LEU A 23 -24.08 17.45 84.69
N SER A 24 -24.95 18.43 84.39
CA SER A 24 -25.53 18.58 83.05
C SER A 24 -24.49 19.05 82.04
N MET A 25 -23.66 20.04 82.38
CA MET A 25 -22.55 20.50 81.53
C MET A 25 -21.55 19.39 81.25
N ALA A 26 -21.18 18.58 82.25
CA ALA A 26 -20.28 17.44 82.06
C ALA A 26 -20.89 16.36 81.13
N ARG A 27 -22.22 16.13 81.20
CA ARG A 27 -22.94 15.23 80.29
C ARG A 27 -23.01 15.80 78.87
N GLU A 28 -23.26 17.10 78.71
CA GLU A 28 -23.28 17.77 77.41
C GLU A 28 -21.90 17.80 76.76
N GLN A 29 -20.85 18.01 77.55
CA GLN A 29 -19.45 17.93 77.10
C GLN A 29 -19.09 16.50 76.68
N ALA A 30 -19.37 15.47 77.48
CA ALA A 30 -19.16 14.09 77.07
C ALA A 30 -19.95 13.73 75.80
N ALA A 31 -21.18 14.25 75.65
CA ALA A 31 -21.98 14.08 74.45
C ALA A 31 -21.49 14.91 73.25
N SER A 32 -20.73 15.99 73.44
CA SER A 32 -20.08 16.75 72.36
C SER A 32 -18.79 16.07 71.92
N GLU A 33 -17.96 15.61 72.86
CA GLU A 33 -16.76 14.81 72.62
C GLU A 33 -17.08 13.51 71.86
N ALA A 34 -18.15 12.80 72.25
CA ALA A 34 -18.63 11.63 71.50
C ALA A 34 -19.09 11.97 70.07
N ARG A 35 -19.72 13.13 69.86
CA ARG A 35 -20.11 13.61 68.52
C ARG A 35 -18.90 13.99 67.66
N ILE A 36 -17.88 14.60 68.27
CA ILE A 36 -16.60 14.94 67.61
C ILE A 36 -15.89 13.64 67.19
N ALA A 37 -15.73 12.67 68.09
CA ALA A 37 -15.10 11.38 67.76
C ALA A 37 -15.80 10.63 66.60
N VAL A 38 -17.14 10.68 66.52
CA VAL A 38 -17.90 10.12 65.39
C VAL A 38 -17.72 10.94 64.10
N ALA A 39 -17.59 12.27 64.20
CA ALA A 39 -17.29 13.12 63.05
C ALA A 39 -15.87 12.87 62.50
N ASP A 40 -14.87 12.80 63.38
CA ASP A 40 -13.47 12.52 63.02
C ASP A 40 -13.32 11.15 62.35
N ALA A 41 -13.99 10.12 62.89
CA ALA A 41 -14.03 8.79 62.27
C ALA A 41 -14.67 8.82 60.87
N ARG A 42 -15.69 9.64 60.64
CA ARG A 42 -16.31 9.84 59.31
C ARG A 42 -15.40 10.63 58.36
N ILE A 43 -14.69 11.64 58.85
CA ILE A 43 -13.71 12.42 58.07
C ILE A 43 -12.60 11.49 57.60
N ALA A 44 -11.96 10.75 58.51
CA ALA A 44 -10.90 9.79 58.19
C ALA A 44 -11.35 8.71 57.18
N ALA A 45 -12.58 8.20 57.32
CA ALA A 45 -13.16 7.27 56.35
C ALA A 45 -13.38 7.92 54.96
N SER A 46 -13.81 9.18 54.91
CA SER A 46 -13.98 9.91 53.64
C SER A 46 -12.64 10.24 52.97
N GLU A 47 -11.61 10.58 53.75
CA GLU A 47 -10.26 10.86 53.24
C GLU A 47 -9.61 9.60 52.65
N ALA A 48 -9.80 8.45 53.30
CA ALA A 48 -9.36 7.15 52.80
C ALA A 48 -10.05 6.79 51.46
N GLU A 49 -11.35 7.03 51.32
CA GLU A 49 -12.06 6.78 50.06
C GLU A 49 -11.67 7.78 48.97
N VAL A 50 -11.46 9.07 49.29
CA VAL A 50 -10.94 10.07 48.35
C VAL A 50 -9.53 9.68 47.87
N ALA A 51 -8.67 9.16 48.75
CA ALA A 51 -7.35 8.64 48.36
C ALA A 51 -7.47 7.42 47.43
N ARG A 52 -8.38 6.49 47.72
CA ARG A 52 -8.66 5.32 46.86
C ARG A 52 -9.18 5.74 45.48
N LEU A 53 -10.15 6.66 45.43
CA LEU A 53 -10.71 7.17 44.18
C LEU A 53 -9.66 7.91 43.34
N LYS A 54 -8.80 8.73 43.94
CA LYS A 54 -7.67 9.38 43.22
C LYS A 54 -6.66 8.37 42.66
N ALA A 55 -6.40 7.27 43.36
CA ALA A 55 -5.54 6.21 42.85
C ALA A 55 -6.18 5.46 41.66
N VAL A 56 -7.49 5.20 41.72
CA VAL A 56 -8.26 4.60 40.61
C VAL A 56 -8.34 5.56 39.42
N GLU A 57 -8.63 6.84 39.65
CA GLU A 57 -8.63 7.89 38.62
C GLU A 57 -7.27 7.96 37.92
N LYS A 58 -6.16 8.02 38.67
CA LYS A 58 -4.81 8.03 38.11
C LYS A 58 -4.55 6.79 37.24
N SER A 59 -4.84 5.59 37.74
CA SER A 59 -4.65 4.34 36.99
C SER A 59 -5.56 4.26 35.74
N ALA A 60 -6.80 4.75 35.85
CA ALA A 60 -7.72 4.86 34.72
C ALA A 60 -7.22 5.87 33.69
N SER A 61 -6.72 7.04 34.10
CA SER A 61 -6.12 8.06 33.23
C SER A 61 -4.86 7.54 32.53
N GLU A 62 -3.98 6.83 33.23
CA GLU A 62 -2.81 6.15 32.64
C GLU A 62 -3.23 5.10 31.61
N ARG A 63 -4.26 4.30 31.91
CA ARG A 63 -4.80 3.28 31.01
C ARG A 63 -5.53 3.90 29.81
N ILE A 64 -6.27 5.00 30.00
CA ILE A 64 -6.90 5.78 28.93
C ILE A 64 -5.83 6.44 28.06
N ALA A 65 -4.76 7.00 28.64
CA ALA A 65 -3.66 7.58 27.88
C ALA A 65 -2.95 6.52 27.03
N ASN A 66 -2.68 5.34 27.59
CA ASN A 66 -2.09 4.21 26.88
C ASN A 66 -3.01 3.68 25.76
N LEU A 67 -4.29 3.40 26.06
CA LEU A 67 -5.27 2.96 25.07
C LEU A 67 -5.52 4.02 23.99
N THR A 68 -5.52 5.31 24.33
CA THR A 68 -5.62 6.41 23.37
C THR A 68 -4.37 6.51 22.51
N SER A 69 -3.18 6.22 23.06
CA SER A 69 -1.94 6.12 22.28
C SER A 69 -2.00 4.96 21.30
N ILE A 70 -2.39 3.77 21.75
CA ILE A 70 -2.59 2.58 20.91
C ILE A 70 -3.64 2.83 19.83
N LEU A 71 -4.79 3.42 20.17
CA LEU A 71 -5.83 3.79 19.21
C LEU A 71 -5.34 4.84 18.21
N LYS A 72 -4.57 5.85 18.64
CA LYS A 72 -3.93 6.80 17.71
C LYS A 72 -2.91 6.13 16.81
N VAL A 73 -2.15 5.15 17.29
CA VAL A 73 -1.24 4.34 16.46
C VAL A 73 -2.04 3.52 15.45
N LEU A 74 -3.06 2.77 15.87
CA LEU A 74 -3.92 1.98 14.99
C LEU A 74 -4.65 2.85 13.95
N GLN A 75 -5.26 3.97 14.36
CA GLN A 75 -5.89 4.93 13.47
C GLN A 75 -4.88 5.60 12.52
N ARG A 76 -3.61 5.80 12.91
CA ARG A 76 -2.56 6.28 12.00
C ARG A 76 -2.09 5.18 11.03
N THR A 77 -2.03 3.94 11.47
CA THR A 77 -1.78 2.77 10.60
C THR A 77 -2.92 2.58 9.58
N GLN A 78 -4.18 2.82 9.97
CA GLN A 78 -5.34 2.64 9.11
C GLN A 78 -5.67 3.87 8.23
N HIS A 79 -5.63 5.09 8.79
CA HIS A 79 -6.07 6.34 8.14
C HIS A 79 -4.99 7.43 8.01
N GLY A 80 -3.81 7.26 8.62
CA GLY A 80 -2.72 8.24 8.56
C GLY A 80 -2.22 8.53 7.14
N THR A 81 -1.52 9.65 6.97
CA THR A 81 -0.94 10.00 5.67
C THR A 81 0.10 8.96 5.27
N ARG A 82 0.30 8.75 3.96
CA ARG A 82 1.01 7.56 3.43
C ARG A 82 2.50 7.52 3.81
N SER A 83 3.03 8.59 4.41
CA SER A 83 4.36 8.74 4.99
C SER A 83 4.49 8.32 6.46
N GLU A 84 3.39 7.92 7.12
CA GLU A 84 3.33 7.74 8.59
C GLU A 84 2.94 6.33 9.06
N ARG A 85 2.52 5.43 8.16
CA ARG A 85 2.07 4.07 8.51
C ARG A 85 3.24 3.16 8.91
N LEU A 86 3.24 2.70 10.17
CA LEU A 86 4.09 1.60 10.62
C LEU A 86 3.44 0.25 10.26
N ARG A 87 4.20 -0.68 9.67
CA ARG A 87 3.78 -2.08 9.58
C ARG A 87 4.26 -2.83 10.82
N LEU A 88 3.40 -2.94 11.83
CA LEU A 88 3.56 -3.95 12.87
C LEU A 88 3.02 -5.27 12.33
N ALA A 89 3.68 -6.38 12.65
CA ALA A 89 3.34 -7.72 12.15
C ALA A 89 2.14 -8.36 12.89
N ILE A 90 1.03 -7.62 12.96
CA ILE A 90 -0.30 -8.23 12.92
C ILE A 90 -0.59 -8.39 11.43
N ASP A 91 -1.09 -9.54 11.00
CA ASP A 91 -1.31 -9.79 9.57
C ASP A 91 -2.25 -8.70 8.99
N ASP A 92 -1.72 -7.92 8.02
CA ASP A 92 -2.43 -6.79 7.40
C ASP A 92 -3.80 -7.25 6.84
N GLU A 93 -3.90 -8.54 6.45
CA GLU A 93 -5.15 -9.15 5.98
C GLU A 93 -6.15 -9.41 7.13
N GLN A 94 -5.73 -9.90 8.29
CA GLN A 94 -6.62 -10.13 9.45
C GLN A 94 -7.10 -8.81 10.07
N ALA A 95 -6.23 -7.80 10.14
CA ALA A 95 -6.63 -6.47 10.60
C ALA A 95 -7.61 -5.80 9.63
N SER A 96 -7.38 -5.89 8.31
CA SER A 96 -8.34 -5.37 7.32
C SER A 96 -9.67 -6.10 7.41
N PHE A 97 -9.66 -7.43 7.54
CA PHE A 97 -10.89 -8.23 7.73
C PHE A 97 -11.68 -7.79 8.96
N ALA A 98 -11.03 -7.66 10.13
CA ALA A 98 -11.71 -7.25 11.35
C ALA A 98 -12.31 -5.83 11.25
N PHE A 99 -11.66 -4.91 10.53
CA PHE A 99 -12.23 -3.58 10.28
C PHE A 99 -13.31 -3.56 9.20
N GLU A 100 -13.20 -4.38 8.15
CA GLU A 100 -14.25 -4.56 7.13
C GLU A 100 -15.50 -5.24 7.72
N GLU A 101 -15.32 -6.19 8.65
CA GLU A 101 -16.37 -6.84 9.42
C GLU A 101 -17.04 -5.84 10.39
N VAL A 102 -16.27 -4.99 11.07
CA VAL A 102 -16.80 -3.89 11.89
C VAL A 102 -17.50 -2.82 11.05
N GLU A 103 -16.98 -2.44 9.87
CA GLU A 103 -17.66 -1.51 8.96
C GLU A 103 -18.95 -2.11 8.39
N THR A 104 -18.95 -3.41 8.10
CA THR A 104 -20.14 -4.16 7.66
C THR A 104 -21.19 -4.20 8.76
N GLY A 105 -20.83 -4.63 9.97
CA GLY A 105 -21.72 -4.64 11.13
C GLY A 105 -22.23 -3.23 11.51
N LEU A 106 -21.39 -2.19 11.41
CA LEU A 106 -21.83 -0.81 11.58
C LEU A 106 -22.78 -0.35 10.47
N SER A 107 -22.63 -0.86 9.25
CA SER A 107 -23.54 -0.58 8.12
C SER A 107 -24.87 -1.33 8.29
N GLU A 108 -24.84 -2.56 8.79
CA GLU A 108 -26.02 -3.35 9.15
C GLU A 108 -26.81 -2.67 10.27
N ILE A 109 -26.17 -2.35 11.40
CA ILE A 109 -26.78 -1.61 12.52
C ILE A 109 -27.33 -0.25 12.07
N ARG A 110 -26.65 0.47 11.17
CA ARG A 110 -27.17 1.72 10.59
C ARG A 110 -28.37 1.49 9.68
N SER A 111 -28.40 0.41 8.91
CA SER A 111 -29.52 0.04 8.04
C SER A 111 -30.75 -0.40 8.85
N GLU A 112 -30.54 -1.14 9.94
CA GLU A 112 -31.58 -1.49 10.91
C GLU A 112 -32.12 -0.26 11.63
N LEU A 113 -31.24 0.64 12.09
CA LEU A 113 -31.64 1.89 12.74
C LEU A 113 -32.38 2.83 11.77
N ASP A 114 -31.95 2.91 10.50
CA ASP A 114 -32.63 3.69 9.46
C ASP A 114 -33.98 3.08 9.03
N ARG A 115 -34.16 1.77 9.21
CA ARG A 115 -35.48 1.10 9.08
C ARG A 115 -36.37 1.33 10.30
N ALA A 116 -35.81 1.36 11.50
CA ALA A 116 -36.56 1.60 12.74
C ALA A 116 -36.98 3.07 12.91
N VAL A 117 -36.13 4.02 12.54
CA VAL A 117 -36.43 5.46 12.56
C VAL A 117 -37.14 5.85 11.26
N GLY A 118 -38.39 5.39 11.14
CA GLY A 118 -39.27 5.56 9.98
C GLY A 118 -39.74 6.99 9.72
N ASN A 119 -38.82 7.94 9.53
CA ASN A 119 -39.01 9.17 8.76
C ASN A 119 -37.69 9.96 8.67
N LYS A 120 -37.00 9.87 7.53
CA LYS A 120 -35.99 10.85 7.10
C LYS A 120 -36.49 11.56 5.84
N PRO A 121 -36.50 12.90 5.78
CA PRO A 121 -36.89 13.62 4.57
C PRO A 121 -35.93 13.25 3.42
N LYS A 122 -36.48 12.95 2.24
CA LYS A 122 -35.68 12.63 1.03
C LYS A 122 -34.75 13.81 0.72
N ARG A 123 -33.46 13.65 1.02
CA ARG A 123 -32.43 14.61 0.61
C ARG A 123 -32.44 14.73 -0.92
N ALA A 124 -32.32 15.96 -1.42
CA ALA A 124 -32.22 16.23 -2.84
C ALA A 124 -31.11 15.36 -3.49
N PRO A 125 -31.37 14.72 -4.63
CA PRO A 125 -30.42 13.80 -5.24
C PRO A 125 -29.16 14.56 -5.68
N ARG A 126 -28.02 14.21 -5.07
CA ARG A 126 -26.72 14.70 -5.56
C ARG A 126 -26.43 14.06 -6.92
N PRO A 127 -25.91 14.81 -7.91
CA PRO A 127 -25.53 14.24 -9.19
C PRO A 127 -24.51 13.11 -8.97
N ARG A 128 -24.88 11.89 -9.38
CA ARG A 128 -23.99 10.73 -9.28
C ARG A 128 -22.87 10.88 -10.30
N LYS A 129 -21.64 10.51 -9.91
CA LYS A 129 -20.55 10.37 -10.87
C LYS A 129 -20.84 9.16 -11.75
N GLY A 130 -21.19 9.40 -13.02
CA GLY A 130 -21.54 8.35 -13.98
C GLY A 130 -20.43 7.33 -14.19
N PHE A 131 -20.79 6.15 -14.70
CA PHE A 131 -19.82 5.09 -14.94
C PHE A 131 -18.91 5.41 -16.14
N ALA A 132 -17.73 4.79 -16.18
CA ALA A 132 -16.70 5.14 -17.16
C ALA A 132 -17.15 4.80 -18.59
N ALA A 133 -17.17 5.79 -19.49
CA ALA A 133 -17.80 5.72 -20.82
C ALA A 133 -17.52 4.43 -21.62
N HIS A 134 -16.28 3.92 -21.59
CA HIS A 134 -15.84 2.68 -22.26
C HIS A 134 -16.36 1.34 -21.69
N LEU A 135 -17.22 1.37 -20.65
CA LEU A 135 -17.93 0.17 -20.20
C LEU A 135 -19.04 -0.15 -21.19
N GLU A 136 -19.22 -1.44 -21.46
CA GLU A 136 -20.35 -1.95 -22.23
C GLU A 136 -21.65 -1.64 -21.50
N ARG A 137 -22.62 -1.05 -22.22
CA ARG A 137 -23.97 -0.78 -21.73
C ARG A 137 -24.91 -1.76 -22.39
N ILE A 138 -25.43 -2.67 -21.58
CA ILE A 138 -26.54 -3.55 -21.97
C ILE A 138 -27.80 -2.79 -21.58
N GLU A 139 -28.62 -2.41 -22.56
CA GLU A 139 -29.88 -1.71 -22.32
C GLU A 139 -31.00 -2.74 -22.13
N GLU A 140 -31.59 -2.76 -20.94
CA GLU A 140 -32.77 -3.56 -20.60
C GLU A 140 -33.98 -2.64 -20.51
N VAL A 141 -34.91 -2.77 -21.46
CA VAL A 141 -36.14 -1.95 -21.52
C VAL A 141 -37.25 -2.71 -20.80
N VAL A 142 -37.69 -2.17 -19.67
CA VAL A 142 -38.85 -2.67 -18.92
C VAL A 142 -40.09 -1.91 -19.39
N GLU A 143 -40.89 -2.52 -20.26
CA GLU A 143 -42.19 -1.94 -20.62
C GLU A 143 -43.21 -2.08 -19.48
N PRO A 144 -44.10 -1.09 -19.29
CA PRO A 144 -45.23 -1.23 -18.37
C PRO A 144 -46.24 -2.25 -18.90
N GLU A 145 -46.86 -2.99 -17.99
CA GLU A 145 -48.07 -3.77 -18.28
C GLU A 145 -49.16 -2.83 -18.82
N ILE A 146 -49.85 -3.24 -19.89
CA ILE A 146 -50.88 -2.43 -20.55
C ILE A 146 -52.18 -2.58 -19.73
N PRO A 147 -52.75 -1.48 -19.19
CA PRO A 147 -54.06 -1.52 -18.54
C PRO A 147 -55.17 -1.92 -19.54
N ALA A 148 -56.16 -2.68 -19.09
CA ALA A 148 -57.24 -3.20 -19.95
C ALA A 148 -58.08 -2.10 -20.63
N ASP A 149 -58.17 -0.92 -20.03
CA ASP A 149 -58.80 0.29 -20.57
C ASP A 149 -57.97 0.99 -21.66
N CYS A 150 -56.70 0.60 -21.82
CA CYS A 150 -55.77 1.12 -22.82
C CYS A 150 -55.46 0.12 -23.95
N GLU A 151 -56.11 -1.06 -23.98
CA GLU A 151 -55.93 -2.04 -25.06
C GLU A 151 -56.40 -1.48 -26.42
N GLY A 152 -55.51 -1.49 -27.41
CA GLY A 152 -55.78 -0.99 -28.76
C GLY A 152 -55.45 0.50 -28.98
N LEU A 153 -55.00 1.24 -27.97
CA LEU A 153 -54.49 2.61 -28.12
C LEU A 153 -53.00 2.62 -28.53
N GLU A 154 -52.58 3.64 -29.28
CA GLU A 154 -51.19 3.81 -29.71
C GLU A 154 -50.29 4.26 -28.55
N LYS A 155 -49.23 3.49 -28.26
CA LYS A 155 -48.23 3.85 -27.24
C LYS A 155 -47.33 4.98 -27.75
N VAL A 156 -47.35 6.14 -27.08
CA VAL A 156 -46.43 7.26 -27.36
C VAL A 156 -45.41 7.39 -26.23
N LEU A 157 -44.12 7.31 -26.57
CA LEU A 157 -43.03 7.50 -25.61
C LEU A 157 -42.84 8.99 -25.29
N ILE A 158 -43.24 9.42 -24.10
CA ILE A 158 -43.14 10.82 -23.63
C ILE A 158 -41.80 11.10 -22.93
N GLY A 159 -41.18 10.08 -22.34
CA GLY A 159 -39.90 10.17 -21.65
C GLY A 159 -39.54 8.85 -20.96
N GLU A 160 -38.30 8.72 -20.49
CA GLU A 160 -37.78 7.51 -19.85
C GLU A 160 -36.87 7.87 -18.65
N ASP A 161 -37.00 7.13 -17.55
CA ASP A 161 -36.13 7.25 -16.38
C ASP A 161 -34.91 6.32 -16.54
N ARG A 162 -33.79 6.86 -17.06
CA ARG A 162 -32.54 6.10 -17.20
C ARG A 162 -31.85 5.89 -15.86
N SER A 163 -31.62 4.63 -15.48
CA SER A 163 -30.77 4.26 -14.35
C SER A 163 -29.60 3.36 -14.81
N GLU A 164 -28.36 3.85 -14.66
CA GLU A 164 -27.18 2.99 -14.88
C GLU A 164 -26.91 2.14 -13.63
N ARG A 165 -26.63 0.84 -13.82
CA ARG A 165 -26.16 -0.09 -12.79
C ARG A 165 -24.89 -0.78 -13.30
N LEU A 166 -23.99 -1.15 -12.39
CA LEU A 166 -22.78 -1.91 -12.71
C LEU A 166 -23.02 -3.38 -12.41
N ASP A 167 -22.87 -4.24 -13.41
CA ASP A 167 -23.04 -5.69 -13.32
C ASP A 167 -21.71 -6.44 -13.60
N VAL A 168 -21.61 -7.70 -13.16
CA VAL A 168 -20.43 -8.57 -13.25
C VAL A 168 -20.72 -9.90 -13.95
N VAL A 169 -20.09 -10.10 -15.11
CA VAL A 169 -19.99 -11.42 -15.74
C VAL A 169 -18.75 -12.13 -15.18
N PRO A 170 -18.88 -13.34 -14.59
CA PRO A 170 -17.72 -14.15 -14.15
C PRO A 170 -16.79 -14.57 -15.30
N PRO A 171 -15.58 -15.07 -15.00
CA PRO A 171 -14.65 -15.57 -16.02
C PRO A 171 -15.24 -16.75 -16.80
N LYS A 172 -15.60 -16.52 -18.08
CA LYS A 172 -16.15 -17.58 -18.93
C LYS A 172 -15.04 -18.43 -19.55
N PHE A 173 -14.96 -19.70 -19.16
CA PHE A 173 -14.06 -20.68 -19.77
C PHE A 173 -14.64 -21.21 -21.09
N GLN A 174 -13.75 -21.51 -22.04
CA GLN A 174 -14.12 -22.07 -23.35
C GLN A 174 -13.01 -22.99 -23.88
N VAL A 175 -13.39 -24.03 -24.62
CA VAL A 175 -12.46 -24.96 -25.27
C VAL A 175 -12.25 -24.55 -26.73
N ILE A 176 -11.01 -24.35 -27.16
CA ILE A 176 -10.66 -24.05 -28.55
C ILE A 176 -10.23 -25.34 -29.26
N VAL A 177 -11.02 -25.78 -30.25
CA VAL A 177 -10.77 -27.04 -30.99
C VAL A 177 -10.09 -26.75 -32.33
N THR A 178 -8.76 -26.85 -32.36
CA THR A 178 -7.95 -26.63 -33.58
C THR A 178 -7.94 -27.88 -34.47
N ARG A 179 -8.76 -27.89 -35.53
CA ARG A 179 -8.78 -28.99 -36.52
C ARG A 179 -7.77 -28.75 -37.64
N ARG A 180 -6.79 -29.65 -37.80
CA ARG A 180 -5.79 -29.65 -38.88
C ARG A 180 -6.03 -30.81 -39.85
N PRO A 181 -6.94 -30.68 -40.84
CA PRO A 181 -7.22 -31.75 -41.79
C PRO A 181 -5.99 -32.15 -42.61
N LYS A 182 -5.88 -33.44 -42.91
CA LYS A 182 -4.88 -34.04 -43.81
C LYS A 182 -5.54 -34.30 -45.16
N TYR A 183 -4.91 -33.86 -46.24
CA TYR A 183 -5.39 -34.08 -47.61
C TYR A 183 -4.41 -34.93 -48.41
N ALA A 184 -4.93 -35.86 -49.19
CA ALA A 184 -4.19 -36.55 -50.24
C ALA A 184 -4.89 -36.29 -51.58
N PHE A 185 -4.12 -36.11 -52.64
CA PHE A 185 -4.65 -35.77 -53.97
C PHE A 185 -4.49 -36.97 -54.91
N ARG A 186 -5.53 -37.32 -55.67
CA ARG A 186 -5.43 -38.42 -56.64
C ARG A 186 -4.38 -38.07 -57.71
N GLY A 187 -3.52 -39.03 -58.05
CA GLY A 187 -2.44 -38.83 -59.02
C GLY A 187 -1.19 -38.15 -58.47
N ARG A 188 -1.07 -37.97 -57.14
CA ARG A 188 0.15 -37.45 -56.50
C ARG A 188 0.42 -38.16 -55.18
N ASP A 189 1.59 -38.76 -55.03
CA ASP A 189 2.04 -39.28 -53.73
C ASP A 189 2.37 -38.12 -52.78
N GLY A 190 1.74 -38.13 -51.60
CA GLY A 190 1.98 -37.17 -50.54
C GLY A 190 0.72 -36.78 -49.77
N VAL A 191 0.89 -36.58 -48.46
CA VAL A 191 -0.14 -36.04 -47.56
C VAL A 191 0.20 -34.58 -47.23
N VAL A 192 -0.72 -33.68 -47.53
CA VAL A 192 -0.60 -32.24 -47.21
C VAL A 192 -1.35 -31.97 -45.91
N GLN A 193 -0.67 -31.35 -44.94
CA GLN A 193 -1.26 -30.87 -43.69
C GLN A 193 -0.60 -29.55 -43.30
N ALA A 194 -1.38 -28.57 -42.83
CA ALA A 194 -0.82 -27.37 -42.21
C ALA A 194 -0.02 -27.75 -40.95
N LEU A 195 1.07 -27.03 -40.65
CA LEU A 195 1.89 -27.25 -39.45
C LEU A 195 1.10 -26.99 -38.15
N ALA A 196 1.60 -27.50 -37.03
CA ALA A 196 1.04 -27.19 -35.73
C ALA A 196 1.31 -25.70 -35.39
N PRO A 197 0.33 -24.95 -34.87
CA PRO A 197 0.63 -23.71 -34.15
C PRO A 197 1.60 -24.01 -33.01
N ALA A 198 2.62 -23.16 -32.84
CA ALA A 198 3.50 -23.24 -31.68
C ALA A 198 2.81 -22.58 -30.48
N HIS A 199 2.80 -23.28 -29.35
CA HIS A 199 2.22 -22.80 -28.10
C HIS A 199 3.32 -22.58 -27.06
N ILE A 200 3.06 -21.73 -26.06
CA ILE A 200 4.02 -21.53 -24.95
C ILE A 200 4.22 -22.86 -24.19
N ILE A 201 3.16 -23.63 -23.96
CA ILE A 201 3.26 -24.96 -23.36
C ILE A 201 2.91 -25.99 -24.43
N GLU A 202 3.94 -26.65 -24.95
CA GLU A 202 3.80 -27.64 -26.01
C GLU A 202 2.88 -28.81 -25.58
N SER A 203 1.86 -29.10 -26.38
CA SER A 203 0.78 -30.07 -26.09
C SER A 203 0.01 -29.84 -24.78
N GLY A 204 0.13 -28.66 -24.16
CA GLY A 204 -0.58 -28.33 -22.92
C GLY A 204 -2.05 -27.98 -23.14
N LEU A 205 -2.86 -28.15 -22.09
CA LEU A 205 -4.23 -27.65 -22.02
C LEU A 205 -4.39 -26.11 -22.13
N PRO A 206 -3.47 -25.26 -21.59
CA PRO A 206 -3.77 -23.85 -21.46
C PRO A 206 -3.40 -23.09 -22.73
N THR A 207 -4.34 -22.28 -23.22
CA THR A 207 -4.03 -21.22 -24.17
C THR A 207 -3.18 -20.14 -23.51
N GLU A 208 -2.47 -19.35 -24.31
CA GLU A 208 -1.69 -18.19 -23.86
C GLU A 208 -2.57 -17.19 -23.09
N ARG A 209 -3.88 -17.16 -23.37
CA ARG A 209 -4.91 -16.38 -22.64
C ARG A 209 -5.21 -16.91 -21.25
N LEU A 210 -5.26 -18.23 -21.08
CA LEU A 210 -5.44 -18.83 -19.77
C LEU A 210 -4.18 -18.64 -18.91
N LEU A 211 -3.00 -18.83 -19.50
CA LEU A 211 -1.71 -18.53 -18.85
C LEU A 211 -1.62 -17.06 -18.41
N ALA A 212 -1.99 -16.15 -19.31
CA ALA A 212 -2.08 -14.72 -19.03
C ALA A 212 -3.00 -14.39 -17.85
N TYR A 213 -4.21 -14.95 -17.86
CA TYR A 213 -5.20 -14.73 -16.81
C TYR A 213 -4.71 -15.23 -15.45
N ILE A 214 -4.24 -16.49 -15.37
CA ILE A 214 -3.67 -17.09 -14.15
C ILE A 214 -2.50 -16.25 -13.61
N ALA A 215 -1.61 -15.77 -14.49
CA ALA A 215 -0.44 -14.98 -14.10
C ALA A 215 -0.82 -13.59 -13.55
N VAL A 216 -1.74 -12.86 -14.21
CA VAL A 216 -2.22 -11.55 -13.72
C VAL A 216 -2.96 -11.73 -12.40
N SER A 217 -3.88 -12.69 -12.34
CA SER A 217 -4.61 -13.01 -11.10
C SER A 217 -3.64 -13.34 -9.96
N LYS A 218 -2.60 -14.15 -10.20
CA LYS A 218 -1.63 -14.53 -9.17
C LYS A 218 -0.74 -13.38 -8.72
N TYR A 219 -0.12 -12.67 -9.66
CA TYR A 219 1.02 -11.78 -9.36
C TYR A 219 0.65 -10.30 -9.30
N ALA A 220 -0.37 -9.84 -10.04
CA ALA A 220 -0.85 -8.45 -10.00
C ALA A 220 -2.00 -8.28 -8.99
N ASP A 221 -2.94 -9.23 -9.01
CA ASP A 221 -4.15 -9.21 -8.18
C ASP A 221 -4.00 -10.00 -6.87
N GLY A 222 -2.88 -10.70 -6.67
CA GLY A 222 -2.55 -11.41 -5.42
C GLY A 222 -3.46 -12.59 -5.10
N LEU A 223 -4.14 -13.17 -6.09
CA LEU A 223 -5.06 -14.30 -5.94
C LEU A 223 -4.27 -15.62 -5.96
N PRO A 224 -4.04 -16.31 -4.82
CA PRO A 224 -3.18 -17.48 -4.76
C PRO A 224 -3.79 -18.67 -5.54
N LEU A 225 -2.94 -19.56 -6.07
CA LEU A 225 -3.37 -20.62 -6.99
C LEU A 225 -4.43 -21.58 -6.41
N TYR A 226 -4.42 -21.87 -5.10
CA TYR A 226 -5.47 -22.69 -4.47
C TYR A 226 -6.84 -21.99 -4.47
N ARG A 227 -6.84 -20.65 -4.43
CA ARG A 227 -8.07 -19.85 -4.47
C ARG A 227 -8.56 -19.71 -5.91
N GLN A 228 -7.65 -19.67 -6.89
CA GLN A 228 -7.99 -19.78 -8.32
C GLN A 228 -8.63 -21.14 -8.64
N GLU A 229 -8.03 -22.24 -8.18
CA GLU A 229 -8.56 -23.61 -8.28
C GLU A 229 -10.00 -23.70 -7.75
N ALA A 230 -10.25 -23.18 -6.54
CA ALA A 230 -11.58 -23.14 -5.95
C ALA A 230 -12.57 -22.17 -6.64
N ILE A 231 -12.09 -21.17 -7.38
CA ILE A 231 -12.93 -20.31 -8.22
C ILE A 231 -13.30 -21.02 -9.51
N TYR A 232 -12.34 -21.66 -10.19
CA TYR A 232 -12.55 -22.34 -11.47
C TYR A 232 -13.50 -23.55 -11.30
N LEU A 233 -13.42 -24.24 -10.17
CA LEU A 233 -14.35 -25.31 -9.81
C LEU A 233 -15.82 -24.85 -9.72
N ARG A 234 -16.09 -23.57 -9.40
CA ARG A 234 -17.47 -23.03 -9.37
C ARG A 234 -18.09 -22.95 -10.77
N ASP A 235 -17.25 -22.77 -11.78
CA ASP A 235 -17.63 -22.79 -13.20
C ASP A 235 -17.50 -24.20 -13.81
N GLY A 236 -17.32 -25.24 -12.98
CA GLY A 236 -17.15 -26.63 -13.41
C GLY A 236 -15.78 -26.95 -14.03
N VAL A 237 -14.78 -26.10 -13.83
CA VAL A 237 -13.45 -26.21 -14.46
C VAL A 237 -12.40 -26.72 -13.47
N GLU A 238 -12.12 -28.02 -13.56
CA GLU A 238 -11.13 -28.71 -12.72
C GLU A 238 -9.70 -28.49 -13.24
N ILE A 239 -8.98 -27.51 -12.65
CA ILE A 239 -7.55 -27.28 -12.92
C ILE A 239 -6.80 -27.26 -11.60
N SER A 240 -5.91 -28.24 -11.38
CA SER A 240 -5.22 -28.37 -10.10
C SER A 240 -4.17 -27.29 -9.84
N ARG A 241 -3.99 -26.94 -8.57
CA ARG A 241 -2.95 -26.00 -8.09
C ARG A 241 -1.56 -26.36 -8.58
N SER A 242 -1.23 -27.66 -8.57
CA SER A 242 0.08 -28.17 -9.00
C SER A 242 0.31 -27.97 -10.50
N LEU A 243 -0.73 -28.21 -11.32
CA LEU A 243 -0.67 -28.01 -12.76
C LEU A 243 -0.50 -26.53 -13.11
N MET A 244 -1.26 -25.63 -12.46
CA MET A 244 -1.04 -24.18 -12.59
C MET A 244 0.35 -23.74 -12.13
N ALA A 245 0.90 -24.34 -11.07
CA ALA A 245 2.24 -24.01 -10.60
C ALA A 245 3.32 -24.40 -11.63
N GLN A 246 3.21 -25.57 -12.25
CA GLN A 246 4.08 -26.00 -13.36
C GLN A 246 4.00 -25.04 -14.54
N TRP A 247 2.78 -24.65 -14.95
CA TRP A 247 2.57 -23.68 -16.03
C TRP A 247 3.19 -22.32 -15.74
N MET A 248 3.06 -21.81 -14.51
CA MET A 248 3.67 -20.55 -14.10
C MET A 248 5.20 -20.63 -14.04
N GLY A 249 5.77 -21.79 -13.71
CA GLY A 249 7.22 -22.03 -13.81
C GLY A 249 7.72 -21.96 -15.25
N HIS A 250 7.04 -22.64 -16.18
CA HIS A 250 7.40 -22.63 -17.61
C HIS A 250 7.21 -21.24 -18.24
N LEU A 251 6.12 -20.55 -17.92
CA LEU A 251 5.90 -19.16 -18.34
C LEU A 251 7.01 -18.22 -17.81
N GLY A 252 7.47 -18.43 -16.57
CA GLY A 252 8.60 -17.68 -16.01
C GLY A 252 9.89 -17.88 -16.80
N PHE A 253 10.17 -19.10 -17.27
CA PHE A 253 11.33 -19.41 -18.10
C PHE A 253 11.27 -18.69 -19.46
N GLU A 254 10.16 -18.78 -20.20
CA GLU A 254 10.02 -18.11 -21.51
C GLU A 254 10.04 -16.56 -21.37
N LEU A 255 9.53 -16.01 -20.26
CA LEU A 255 9.58 -14.57 -19.97
C LEU A 255 10.96 -14.07 -19.50
N GLN A 256 11.92 -14.95 -19.20
CA GLN A 256 13.26 -14.57 -18.73
C GLN A 256 13.98 -13.66 -19.73
N MET A 257 13.89 -13.97 -21.03
CA MET A 257 14.50 -13.15 -22.11
C MET A 257 13.97 -11.71 -22.12
N LEU A 258 12.70 -11.50 -21.79
CA LEU A 258 12.13 -10.15 -21.64
C LEU A 258 12.62 -9.47 -20.36
N ALA A 259 12.74 -10.21 -19.25
CA ALA A 259 13.28 -9.68 -17.99
C ALA A 259 14.76 -9.28 -18.09
N ASP A 260 15.54 -9.96 -18.94
CA ASP A 260 16.92 -9.60 -19.30
C ASP A 260 16.96 -8.39 -20.23
N TYR A 261 16.16 -8.38 -21.30
CA TYR A 261 16.03 -7.24 -22.20
C TYR A 261 15.65 -5.92 -21.47
N ILE A 262 14.67 -5.97 -20.56
CA ILE A 262 14.27 -4.80 -19.76
C ILE A 262 15.41 -4.31 -18.86
N LEU A 263 16.22 -5.22 -18.30
CA LEU A 263 17.37 -4.83 -17.49
C LEU A 263 18.45 -4.14 -18.33
N GLU A 264 18.72 -4.61 -19.55
CA GLU A 264 19.63 -3.92 -20.49
C GLU A 264 19.13 -2.50 -20.84
N ARG A 265 17.84 -2.35 -21.19
CA ARG A 265 17.23 -1.03 -21.47
C ARG A 265 17.22 -0.08 -20.26
N ILE A 266 17.19 -0.62 -19.03
CA ILE A 266 17.37 0.15 -17.79
C ILE A 266 18.82 0.65 -17.66
N LYS A 267 19.82 -0.20 -17.95
CA LYS A 267 21.25 0.17 -17.89
C LYS A 267 21.67 1.21 -18.93
N GLU A 268 20.90 1.39 -20.01
CA GLU A 268 21.11 2.50 -20.96
C GLU A 268 20.62 3.87 -20.46
N GLY A 269 20.00 3.94 -19.29
CA GLY A 269 19.61 5.20 -18.68
C GLY A 269 20.76 5.92 -17.99
N GLU A 270 20.84 7.25 -18.13
CA GLU A 270 21.79 8.09 -17.38
C GLU A 270 21.72 7.89 -15.86
N ARG A 271 20.55 7.44 -15.36
CA ARG A 271 20.30 7.14 -13.96
C ARG A 271 19.49 5.85 -13.80
N VAL A 272 19.96 4.99 -12.90
CA VAL A 272 19.25 3.79 -12.43
C VAL A 272 19.01 3.91 -10.93
N PHE A 273 17.82 3.55 -10.48
CA PHE A 273 17.50 3.31 -9.08
C PHE A 273 17.77 1.84 -8.77
N ALA A 274 18.46 1.56 -7.66
CA ALA A 274 18.60 0.21 -7.14
C ALA A 274 18.14 0.18 -5.67
N ASP A 275 17.38 -0.87 -5.33
CA ASP A 275 16.84 -1.15 -4.01
C ASP A 275 16.71 -2.67 -3.84
N GLU A 276 16.69 -3.17 -2.60
CA GLU A 276 16.55 -4.60 -2.34
C GLU A 276 15.58 -4.89 -1.20
N THR A 277 14.72 -5.88 -1.41
CA THR A 277 13.73 -6.31 -0.43
C THR A 277 13.96 -7.78 -0.08
N THR A 278 13.97 -8.10 1.22
CA THR A 278 14.07 -9.48 1.70
C THR A 278 12.78 -10.26 1.45
N LEU A 279 12.91 -11.50 0.97
CA LEU A 279 11.81 -12.46 0.86
C LEU A 279 12.12 -13.72 1.70
N PRO A 280 11.12 -14.31 2.39
CA PRO A 280 11.27 -15.64 2.96
C PRO A 280 11.12 -16.69 1.84
N THR A 281 12.13 -17.54 1.68
CA THR A 281 12.14 -18.63 0.70
C THR A 281 12.33 -19.96 1.43
N LEU A 282 11.68 -21.03 0.97
CA LEU A 282 11.89 -22.36 1.55
C LEU A 282 13.24 -22.92 1.06
N ALA A 283 14.14 -23.26 1.99
CA ALA A 283 15.38 -23.94 1.66
C ALA A 283 15.12 -25.42 1.35
N PRO A 284 15.40 -25.90 0.12
CA PRO A 284 15.10 -27.26 -0.31
C PRO A 284 15.62 -28.33 0.67
N GLY A 285 14.81 -29.37 0.91
CA GLY A 285 15.14 -30.49 1.78
C GLY A 285 15.15 -30.21 3.30
N SER A 286 15.30 -28.96 3.73
CA SER A 286 15.44 -28.63 5.16
C SER A 286 14.12 -28.33 5.91
N GLY A 287 13.05 -28.03 5.17
CA GLY A 287 11.77 -27.55 5.72
C GLY A 287 11.81 -26.16 6.36
N LYS A 288 12.98 -25.49 6.39
CA LYS A 288 13.18 -24.18 7.01
C LYS A 288 13.10 -23.05 5.98
N THR A 289 12.72 -21.87 6.42
CA THR A 289 12.79 -20.65 5.61
C THR A 289 14.17 -20.01 5.71
N THR A 290 14.81 -19.80 4.56
CA THR A 290 15.97 -18.92 4.41
C THR A 290 15.53 -17.52 3.98
N LYS A 291 16.41 -16.54 4.16
CA LYS A 291 16.23 -15.20 3.59
C LYS A 291 16.84 -15.19 2.19
N ALA A 292 16.05 -14.77 1.22
CA ALA A 292 16.50 -14.40 -0.11
C ALA A 292 16.25 -12.90 -0.34
N TRP A 293 16.73 -12.37 -1.46
CA TRP A 293 16.65 -10.97 -1.82
C TRP A 293 16.06 -10.79 -3.22
N LEU A 294 15.09 -9.88 -3.31
CA LEU A 294 14.59 -9.36 -4.58
C LEU A 294 15.22 -7.99 -4.81
N TRP A 295 16.22 -7.96 -5.70
CA TRP A 295 16.85 -6.74 -6.19
C TRP A 295 15.94 -6.08 -7.23
N ALA A 296 15.60 -4.82 -7.03
CA ALA A 296 14.80 -4.01 -7.94
C ALA A 296 15.70 -2.97 -8.61
N TYR A 297 15.80 -3.03 -9.94
CA TYR A 297 16.45 -2.01 -10.77
C TYR A 297 15.38 -1.25 -11.54
N ALA A 298 15.42 0.07 -11.55
CA ALA A 298 14.40 0.86 -12.23
C ALA A 298 14.95 2.13 -12.86
N ARG A 299 14.22 2.62 -13.86
CA ARG A 299 14.46 3.86 -14.59
C ARG A 299 13.14 4.60 -14.76
N ASP A 300 13.08 5.86 -14.38
CA ASP A 300 11.89 6.70 -14.54
C ASP A 300 12.30 8.17 -14.66
N ASP A 301 12.42 8.64 -15.90
CA ASP A 301 12.96 9.97 -16.20
C ASP A 301 11.86 11.05 -16.28
N ARG A 302 10.59 10.66 -16.18
CA ARG A 302 9.42 11.58 -16.25
C ARG A 302 9.43 12.70 -15.20
N PRO A 303 9.82 12.47 -13.92
CA PRO A 303 9.95 13.57 -12.94
C PRO A 303 11.07 14.57 -13.28
N TYR A 304 11.92 14.23 -14.25
CA TYR A 304 13.14 14.92 -14.62
C TYR A 304 13.09 15.43 -16.07
N GLY A 305 11.88 15.63 -16.62
CA GLY A 305 11.67 16.13 -17.99
C GLY A 305 11.98 15.12 -19.10
N GLY A 306 12.39 13.89 -18.75
CA GLY A 306 12.67 12.84 -19.72
C GLY A 306 11.40 12.23 -20.30
N THR A 307 11.43 11.94 -21.60
CA THR A 307 10.31 11.31 -22.32
C THR A 307 10.41 9.79 -22.40
N SER A 308 11.49 9.19 -21.86
CA SER A 308 11.68 7.74 -21.82
C SER A 308 10.59 7.04 -20.99
N PRO A 309 10.07 5.89 -21.45
CA PRO A 309 9.08 5.13 -20.70
C PRO A 309 9.66 4.60 -19.38
N PRO A 310 8.88 4.56 -18.29
CA PRO A 310 9.33 4.02 -17.01
C PRO A 310 9.51 2.50 -17.11
N MET A 311 10.57 1.98 -16.51
CA MET A 311 10.89 0.56 -16.50
C MET A 311 11.31 0.11 -15.09
N VAL A 312 10.98 -1.12 -14.73
CA VAL A 312 11.54 -1.82 -13.56
C VAL A 312 11.80 -3.28 -13.91
N ALA A 313 12.96 -3.78 -13.51
CA ALA A 313 13.36 -5.17 -13.60
C ALA A 313 13.68 -5.69 -12.19
N TYR A 314 13.33 -6.94 -11.94
CA TYR A 314 13.64 -7.61 -10.68
C TYR A 314 14.63 -8.76 -10.91
N ARG A 315 15.50 -9.00 -9.93
CA ARG A 315 16.38 -10.18 -9.88
C ARG A 315 16.28 -10.83 -8.50
N PHE A 316 15.99 -12.12 -8.49
CA PHE A 316 15.98 -12.94 -7.28
C PHE A 316 17.38 -13.50 -7.05
N GLU A 317 17.90 -13.37 -5.83
CA GLU A 317 19.20 -13.86 -5.42
C GLU A 317 19.15 -14.39 -3.97
N ASP A 318 19.86 -15.49 -3.70
CA ASP A 318 20.02 -16.04 -2.35
C ASP A 318 21.12 -15.29 -1.54
N SER A 319 21.56 -14.12 -2.03
CA SER A 319 22.60 -13.30 -1.43
C SER A 319 22.30 -11.80 -1.56
N ARG A 320 22.74 -11.03 -0.56
CA ARG A 320 22.78 -9.54 -0.58
C ARG A 320 24.18 -9.02 -0.96
N GLY A 321 25.06 -9.87 -1.49
CA GLY A 321 26.47 -9.56 -1.73
C GLY A 321 26.70 -8.48 -2.79
N ALA A 322 27.90 -7.88 -2.75
CA ALA A 322 28.31 -6.89 -3.75
C ALA A 322 28.55 -7.52 -5.14
N ASP A 323 28.81 -8.83 -5.18
CA ASP A 323 28.92 -9.65 -6.38
C ASP A 323 27.59 -9.73 -7.16
N CYS A 324 26.45 -9.86 -6.48
CA CYS A 324 25.12 -9.81 -7.11
C CYS A 324 24.94 -8.51 -7.89
N VAL A 325 25.18 -7.37 -7.23
CA VAL A 325 25.07 -6.04 -7.86
C VAL A 325 26.11 -5.84 -8.97
N ALA A 326 27.32 -6.37 -8.79
CA ALA A 326 28.36 -6.31 -9.82
C ALA A 326 27.96 -7.05 -11.10
N ARG A 327 27.37 -8.25 -10.99
CA ARG A 327 26.82 -9.01 -12.12
C ARG A 327 25.65 -8.27 -12.77
N HIS A 328 24.66 -7.84 -11.98
CA HIS A 328 23.44 -7.21 -12.51
C HIS A 328 23.72 -5.90 -13.26
N LEU A 329 24.66 -5.08 -12.77
CA LEU A 329 25.01 -3.79 -13.36
C LEU A 329 26.21 -3.85 -14.31
N ALA A 330 26.68 -5.02 -14.74
CA ALA A 330 27.74 -5.11 -15.75
C ALA A 330 27.34 -4.34 -17.03
N GLY A 331 28.26 -3.55 -17.58
CA GLY A 331 28.03 -2.59 -18.67
C GLY A 331 27.46 -1.22 -18.24
N PHE A 332 26.97 -1.07 -16.99
CA PHE A 332 26.35 0.18 -16.56
C PHE A 332 27.37 1.29 -16.26
N SER A 333 27.14 2.47 -16.84
CA SER A 333 27.80 3.74 -16.47
C SER A 333 26.74 4.83 -16.31
N GLY A 334 26.86 5.66 -15.27
CA GLY A 334 25.89 6.70 -14.95
C GLY A 334 25.67 6.91 -13.46
N ILE A 335 24.50 7.45 -13.10
CA ILE A 335 24.11 7.75 -11.72
C ILE A 335 23.35 6.55 -11.14
N LEU A 336 23.90 5.90 -10.11
CA LEU A 336 23.21 4.82 -9.39
C LEU A 336 22.63 5.36 -8.08
N GLN A 337 21.30 5.51 -8.01
CA GLN A 337 20.60 5.99 -6.82
C GLN A 337 20.22 4.82 -5.89
N VAL A 338 20.66 4.89 -4.63
CA VAL A 338 20.61 3.78 -3.66
C VAL A 338 20.22 4.24 -2.25
N ASP A 339 19.93 3.28 -1.37
CA ASP A 339 19.60 3.49 0.06
C ASP A 339 20.81 3.88 0.93
N GLY A 340 22.03 3.63 0.45
CA GLY A 340 23.29 3.83 1.19
C GLY A 340 24.01 2.55 1.61
N TYR A 341 23.51 1.37 1.24
CA TYR A 341 24.12 0.09 1.59
C TYR A 341 25.56 -0.06 1.07
N SER A 342 26.41 -0.70 1.87
CA SER A 342 27.85 -0.75 1.64
C SER A 342 28.25 -1.55 0.39
N ALA A 343 27.42 -2.49 -0.07
CA ALA A 343 27.65 -3.24 -1.30
C ALA A 343 27.83 -2.32 -2.52
N TYR A 344 27.03 -1.26 -2.65
CA TYR A 344 27.15 -0.27 -3.73
C TYR A 344 28.46 0.52 -3.66
N THR A 345 28.93 0.84 -2.46
CA THR A 345 30.24 1.50 -2.27
C THR A 345 31.39 0.55 -2.61
N ASN A 346 31.25 -0.74 -2.28
CA ASN A 346 32.25 -1.76 -2.58
C ASN A 346 32.31 -2.06 -4.10
N LEU A 347 31.17 -2.06 -4.80
CA LEU A 347 31.09 -2.14 -6.26
C LEU A 347 31.93 -1.05 -6.94
N VAL A 348 31.73 0.22 -6.56
CA VAL A 348 32.46 1.34 -7.16
C VAL A 348 33.96 1.26 -6.88
N LYS A 349 34.36 0.89 -5.65
CA LYS A 349 35.77 0.65 -5.31
C LYS A 349 36.38 -0.50 -6.13
N ALA A 350 35.64 -1.59 -6.32
CA ALA A 350 36.10 -2.76 -7.07
C ALA A 350 36.31 -2.42 -8.55
N ARG A 351 35.37 -1.70 -9.18
CA ARG A 351 35.51 -1.25 -10.59
C ARG A 351 36.68 -0.28 -10.78
N ALA A 352 36.85 0.68 -9.86
CA ALA A 352 37.99 1.59 -9.88
C ALA A 352 39.34 0.84 -9.74
N LYS A 353 39.41 -0.16 -8.85
CA LYS A 353 40.61 -1.02 -8.70
C LYS A 353 40.87 -1.89 -9.94
N ALA A 354 39.82 -2.33 -10.62
CA ALA A 354 39.91 -3.16 -11.82
C ALA A 354 40.24 -2.36 -13.11
N GLY A 355 40.38 -1.03 -13.03
CA GLY A 355 40.62 -0.19 -14.21
C GLY A 355 39.46 -0.18 -15.21
N SER A 356 38.23 -0.43 -14.75
CA SER A 356 37.06 -0.44 -15.64
C SER A 356 36.74 0.96 -16.15
N ASN A 357 36.47 1.08 -17.45
CA ASN A 357 35.94 2.30 -18.07
C ASN A 357 34.50 2.62 -17.60
N GLU A 358 33.84 1.70 -16.90
CA GLU A 358 32.49 1.88 -16.38
C GLU A 358 32.48 2.83 -15.17
N THR A 359 31.92 4.03 -15.35
CA THR A 359 31.87 5.05 -14.30
C THR A 359 30.50 5.10 -13.62
N ILE A 360 30.43 4.62 -12.37
CA ILE A 360 29.24 4.75 -11.53
C ILE A 360 29.42 5.88 -10.52
N ARG A 361 28.56 6.91 -10.61
CA ARG A 361 28.40 7.93 -9.57
C ARG A 361 27.26 7.53 -8.64
N LEU A 362 27.55 7.32 -7.36
CA LEU A 362 26.52 6.99 -6.38
C LEU A 362 25.68 8.22 -6.00
N ALA A 363 24.38 8.00 -5.90
CA ALA A 363 23.38 8.97 -5.47
C ALA A 363 22.58 8.42 -4.28
N GLY A 364 22.30 9.26 -3.30
CA GLY A 364 21.63 8.86 -2.06
C GLY A 364 20.13 9.13 -2.13
N CYS A 365 19.32 8.17 -1.67
CA CYS A 365 17.87 8.30 -1.68
C CYS A 365 17.37 9.07 -0.45
N TRP A 366 16.85 10.29 -0.65
CA TRP A 366 16.22 11.09 0.42
C TRP A 366 15.08 10.34 1.14
N ALA A 367 14.33 9.47 0.44
CA ALA A 367 13.23 8.72 1.04
C ALA A 367 13.73 7.66 2.06
N HIS A 368 14.85 7.00 1.79
CA HIS A 368 15.47 6.05 2.72
C HIS A 368 16.11 6.74 3.92
N LEU A 369 16.74 7.90 3.69
CA LEU A 369 17.22 8.75 4.77
C LEU A 369 16.07 9.23 5.67
N ARG A 370 14.98 9.76 5.09
CA ARG A 370 13.81 10.22 5.85
C ARG A 370 13.19 9.11 6.69
N ARG A 371 13.12 7.87 6.18
CA ARG A 371 12.59 6.72 6.95
C ARG A 371 13.30 6.59 8.30
N LYS A 372 14.64 6.60 8.31
CA LYS A 372 15.45 6.52 9.54
C LYS A 372 15.19 7.70 10.50
N PHE A 373 15.07 8.93 9.99
CA PHE A 373 14.70 10.08 10.85
C PHE A 373 13.26 9.99 11.37
N TYR A 374 12.33 9.46 10.58
CA TYR A 374 10.94 9.30 10.98
C TYR A 374 10.80 8.26 12.10
N ASP A 375 11.54 7.16 12.03
CA ASP A 375 11.59 6.12 13.06
C ASP A 375 12.11 6.69 14.41
N LEU A 376 13.06 7.63 14.37
CA LEU A 376 13.57 8.36 15.55
C LEU A 376 12.60 9.44 16.07
N HIS A 377 11.83 10.07 15.18
CA HIS A 377 10.81 11.06 15.52
C HIS A 377 9.64 10.41 16.26
N ILE A 378 9.07 9.32 15.72
CA ILE A 378 7.91 8.65 16.34
C ILE A 378 8.21 7.97 17.68
N SER A 379 9.47 7.59 17.90
CA SER A 379 9.92 7.02 19.18
C SER A 379 10.21 8.09 20.23
N GLY A 380 10.13 9.39 19.87
CA GLY A 380 10.37 10.51 20.78
C GLY A 380 11.83 10.69 21.21
N VAL A 381 12.77 9.95 20.59
CA VAL A 381 14.17 9.84 21.04
C VAL A 381 15.00 11.08 20.68
N SER A 382 14.60 11.85 19.66
CA SER A 382 15.40 13.00 19.19
C SER A 382 14.56 14.14 18.63
N GLN A 383 14.64 15.31 19.28
CA GLN A 383 14.09 16.55 18.73
C GLN A 383 14.74 16.93 17.39
N ALA A 384 16.05 16.73 17.25
CA ALA A 384 16.76 16.99 15.99
C ALA A 384 16.27 16.10 14.83
N ALA A 385 15.71 14.91 15.13
CA ALA A 385 15.03 14.10 14.11
C ALA A 385 13.67 14.70 13.70
N THR A 386 12.88 15.23 14.65
CA THR A 386 11.67 16.01 14.37
C THR A 386 11.98 17.21 13.46
N ASP A 387 12.97 18.01 13.83
CA ASP A 387 13.37 19.20 13.08
C ASP A 387 13.85 18.84 11.66
N SER A 388 14.58 17.72 11.53
CA SER A 388 15.00 17.17 10.24
C SER A 388 13.80 16.76 9.35
N ILE A 389 12.75 16.15 9.92
CA ILE A 389 11.53 15.79 9.18
C ILE A 389 10.77 17.04 8.71
N ILE A 390 10.69 18.08 9.55
CA ILE A 390 10.08 19.37 9.19
C ILE A 390 10.83 19.99 8.02
N ALA A 391 12.15 20.12 8.11
CA ALA A 391 12.96 20.73 7.06
C ALA A 391 12.98 19.90 5.74
N MET A 392 12.93 18.56 5.82
CA MET A 392 12.73 17.70 4.64
C MET A 392 11.37 17.94 3.95
N THR A 393 10.36 18.41 4.67
CA THR A 393 9.05 18.75 4.09
C THR A 393 9.15 19.99 3.21
N GLU A 394 9.90 21.02 3.64
CA GLU A 394 10.19 22.19 2.80
C GLU A 394 11.04 21.83 1.58
N LEU A 395 12.04 20.96 1.74
CA LEU A 395 12.83 20.43 0.62
C LEU A 395 11.94 19.75 -0.44
N TRP A 396 10.90 19.03 -0.01
CA TRP A 396 9.97 18.37 -0.94
C TRP A 396 9.05 19.33 -1.69
N LYS A 397 8.67 20.47 -1.11
CA LYS A 397 7.93 21.52 -1.85
C LYS A 397 8.77 22.02 -3.03
N VAL A 398 10.05 22.28 -2.80
CA VAL A 398 11.01 22.64 -3.88
C VAL A 398 11.12 21.51 -4.92
N GLU A 399 11.19 20.25 -4.49
CA GLU A 399 11.22 19.10 -5.41
C GLU A 399 9.94 18.97 -6.27
N ASP A 400 8.80 19.45 -5.79
CA ASP A 400 7.55 19.48 -6.55
C ASP A 400 7.47 20.70 -7.50
N GLU A 401 8.06 21.85 -7.13
CA GLU A 401 8.24 23.00 -8.04
C GLU A 401 9.19 22.71 -9.22
N VAL A 402 10.21 21.86 -9.03
CA VAL A 402 11.19 21.53 -10.09
C VAL A 402 10.79 20.32 -10.94
N ARG A 403 9.71 19.63 -10.58
CA ARG A 403 9.27 18.39 -11.23
C ARG A 403 8.95 18.64 -12.71
N GLY A 404 9.50 17.81 -13.59
CA GLY A 404 9.30 17.89 -15.04
C GLY A 404 10.13 18.96 -15.77
N LYS A 405 10.83 19.86 -15.07
CA LYS A 405 11.77 20.82 -15.66
C LYS A 405 13.07 20.12 -16.11
N ASP A 406 13.84 20.76 -16.99
CA ASP A 406 15.13 20.28 -17.50
C ASP A 406 16.24 20.25 -16.42
N ALA A 407 17.38 19.64 -16.74
CA ALA A 407 18.47 19.46 -15.77
C ALA A 407 19.07 20.77 -15.22
N GLY A 408 19.20 21.80 -16.05
CA GLY A 408 19.75 23.11 -15.66
C GLY A 408 18.80 23.85 -14.74
N SER A 409 17.53 23.97 -15.13
CA SER A 409 16.49 24.62 -14.30
C SER A 409 16.32 23.96 -12.93
N ARG A 410 16.36 22.61 -12.86
CA ARG A 410 16.34 21.88 -11.58
C ARG A 410 17.57 22.16 -10.73
N ALA A 411 18.77 22.23 -11.34
CA ALA A 411 20.01 22.49 -10.62
C ALA A 411 20.04 23.92 -10.05
N ALA A 412 19.63 24.92 -10.83
CA ALA A 412 19.56 26.32 -10.41
C ALA A 412 18.62 26.51 -9.21
N LEU A 413 17.36 26.03 -9.29
CA LEU A 413 16.41 26.22 -8.19
C LEU A 413 16.78 25.44 -6.92
N ARG A 414 17.47 24.30 -7.06
CA ARG A 414 18.04 23.57 -5.92
C ARG A 414 19.20 24.34 -5.28
N GLN A 415 20.06 24.97 -6.08
CA GLN A 415 21.16 25.79 -5.58
C GLN A 415 20.64 27.02 -4.82
N GLU A 416 19.57 27.63 -5.31
CA GLU A 416 18.89 28.77 -4.69
C GLU A 416 18.15 28.37 -3.39
N LYS A 417 17.21 27.42 -3.48
CA LYS A 417 16.26 27.12 -2.38
C LYS A 417 16.68 25.93 -1.51
N SER A 418 17.19 24.85 -2.10
CA SER A 418 17.45 23.59 -1.36
C SER A 418 18.74 23.63 -0.54
N VAL A 419 19.77 24.35 -0.99
CA VAL A 419 21.08 24.39 -0.30
C VAL A 419 20.97 24.95 1.11
N ALA A 420 20.24 26.05 1.30
CA ALA A 420 20.03 26.64 2.62
C ALA A 420 19.29 25.67 3.58
N ILE A 421 18.25 25.00 3.08
CA ILE A 421 17.49 23.99 3.84
C ILE A 421 18.42 22.83 4.26
N VAL A 422 19.17 22.26 3.32
CA VAL A 422 20.08 21.14 3.61
C VAL A 422 21.18 21.54 4.58
N ALA A 423 21.78 22.73 4.42
CA ALA A 423 22.80 23.23 5.33
C ALA A 423 22.27 23.36 6.77
N GLY A 424 21.11 23.99 6.97
CA GLY A 424 20.48 24.14 8.29
C GLY A 424 20.05 22.81 8.92
N SER A 425 19.47 21.91 8.12
CA SER A 425 18.99 20.60 8.59
C SER A 425 20.12 19.68 9.03
N VAL A 426 21.19 19.62 8.23
CA VAL A 426 22.25 18.63 8.39
C VAL A 426 23.29 19.11 9.40
N ALA A 427 23.62 20.40 9.46
CA ALA A 427 24.61 20.91 10.41
C ALA A 427 24.22 20.63 11.88
N ASN A 428 22.97 20.89 12.28
CA ASN A 428 22.52 20.67 13.66
C ASN A 428 22.56 19.19 14.09
N PHE A 429 22.32 18.25 13.16
CA PHE A 429 22.42 16.81 13.45
C PHE A 429 23.88 16.30 13.48
N PHE A 430 24.81 16.98 12.78
CA PHE A 430 26.23 16.64 12.82
C PHE A 430 26.94 17.17 14.08
N VAL A 431 26.52 18.34 14.62
CA VAL A 431 27.10 18.95 15.82
C VAL A 431 26.74 18.18 17.11
N THR A 432 25.59 17.52 17.15
CA THR A 432 25.07 16.80 18.34
C THR A 432 25.59 15.36 18.50
N GLY A 433 26.56 14.93 17.69
CA GLY A 433 27.33 13.69 17.90
C GLY A 433 26.59 12.35 17.70
N CYS A 434 25.27 12.36 17.49
CA CYS A 434 24.39 11.19 17.56
C CYS A 434 24.38 10.31 16.29
N LEU A 435 25.55 10.06 15.70
CA LEU A 435 25.69 9.40 14.40
C LEU A 435 26.12 7.93 14.51
N ALA A 436 25.22 7.02 14.15
CA ALA A 436 25.62 5.69 13.67
C ALA A 436 26.61 5.83 12.50
N SER A 437 27.57 4.89 12.39
CA SER A 437 28.65 4.90 11.38
C SER A 437 28.16 5.13 9.95
N ASP A 438 27.02 4.53 9.61
CA ASP A 438 26.51 4.42 8.25
C ASP A 438 26.04 5.78 7.70
N LEU A 439 25.43 6.60 8.55
CA LEU A 439 24.94 7.94 8.18
C LEU A 439 26.11 8.90 7.84
N ARG A 440 27.26 8.76 8.51
CA ARG A 440 28.47 9.56 8.20
C ARG A 440 29.06 9.22 6.83
N HIS A 441 28.97 7.96 6.39
CA HIS A 441 29.43 7.57 5.05
C HIS A 441 28.47 8.05 3.95
N PHE A 442 27.16 8.04 4.25
CA PHE A 442 26.10 8.42 3.32
C PHE A 442 26.16 9.89 2.91
N PHE A 443 26.36 10.84 3.83
CA PHE A 443 26.43 12.26 3.47
C PHE A 443 27.74 12.69 2.80
N ARG A 444 28.87 12.00 3.05
CA ARG A 444 30.18 12.40 2.51
C ARG A 444 30.42 12.02 1.04
N ARG A 445 29.56 11.21 0.42
CA ARG A 445 29.92 10.51 -0.83
C ARG A 445 28.83 10.47 -1.92
N PHE A 446 27.64 11.01 -1.64
CA PHE A 446 26.45 10.78 -2.47
C PHE A 446 25.77 12.12 -2.87
N VAL A 447 25.37 12.25 -4.14
CA VAL A 447 24.47 13.32 -4.59
C VAL A 447 23.04 12.89 -4.33
N MET A 448 22.21 13.73 -3.70
CA MET A 448 20.93 13.28 -3.15
C MET A 448 19.74 13.59 -4.06
N PHE A 449 18.84 12.63 -4.27
CA PHE A 449 17.65 12.76 -5.15
C PHE A 449 16.38 12.17 -4.52
N ARG A 450 15.21 12.63 -4.96
CA ARG A 450 13.89 12.11 -4.54
C ARG A 450 13.58 10.80 -5.29
N GLY A 451 13.49 9.69 -4.55
CA GLY A 451 13.03 8.41 -5.08
C GLY A 451 11.51 8.36 -5.22
N ARG A 452 11.00 7.61 -6.21
CA ARG A 452 9.59 7.21 -6.28
C ARG A 452 9.42 5.77 -5.81
N HIS A 453 8.21 5.46 -5.34
CA HIS A 453 7.74 4.07 -5.32
C HIS A 453 7.22 3.67 -6.71
N PHE A 454 7.58 2.49 -7.16
CA PHE A 454 7.27 1.99 -8.50
C PHE A 454 5.83 1.53 -8.61
N ASP A 455 5.22 1.83 -9.76
CA ASP A 455 3.86 1.41 -10.09
C ASP A 455 3.87 -0.03 -10.63
N ARG A 456 2.78 -0.78 -10.40
CA ARG A 456 2.69 -2.26 -10.54
C ARG A 456 2.66 -2.76 -12.00
N SER A 457 3.15 -1.99 -12.95
CA SER A 457 2.76 -2.07 -14.36
C SER A 457 3.42 -3.20 -15.16
N VAL A 458 4.57 -3.73 -14.73
CA VAL A 458 5.42 -4.58 -15.61
C VAL A 458 4.84 -5.96 -15.89
N ILE A 459 4.17 -6.59 -14.91
CA ILE A 459 3.49 -7.90 -15.12
C ILE A 459 2.36 -7.75 -16.16
N LEU A 460 1.61 -6.64 -16.10
CA LEU A 460 0.54 -6.34 -17.05
C LEU A 460 1.04 -6.03 -18.46
N VAL A 461 2.25 -5.47 -18.61
CA VAL A 461 2.87 -5.23 -19.93
C VAL A 461 3.15 -6.57 -20.59
N CYS A 462 4.02 -7.42 -20.04
CA CYS A 462 4.41 -8.68 -20.69
C CYS A 462 3.19 -9.55 -21.06
N VAL A 463 2.20 -9.62 -20.17
CA VAL A 463 1.01 -10.46 -20.36
C VAL A 463 0.02 -9.88 -21.39
N ARG A 464 -0.31 -8.58 -21.34
CA ARG A 464 -1.17 -7.97 -22.38
C ARG A 464 -0.50 -7.94 -23.75
N TRP A 465 0.82 -7.81 -23.76
CA TRP A 465 1.62 -7.71 -24.97
C TRP A 465 1.67 -9.06 -25.72
N TYR A 466 1.91 -10.18 -25.02
CA TYR A 466 1.73 -11.53 -25.59
C TYR A 466 0.31 -11.76 -26.14
N LEU A 467 -0.73 -11.27 -25.43
CA LEU A 467 -2.12 -11.41 -25.86
C LEU A 467 -2.51 -10.56 -27.07
N ALA A 468 -1.82 -9.43 -27.30
CA ALA A 468 -2.14 -8.49 -28.38
C ALA A 468 -1.51 -8.89 -29.71
N TYR A 469 -0.27 -9.39 -29.69
CA TYR A 469 0.49 -9.70 -30.91
C TYR A 469 0.39 -11.18 -31.36
N GLY A 470 -0.24 -12.06 -30.57
CA GLY A 470 -0.48 -13.46 -30.97
C GLY A 470 0.81 -14.24 -31.28
N ILE A 471 1.92 -13.88 -30.63
CA ILE A 471 3.26 -14.42 -30.93
C ILE A 471 3.39 -15.84 -30.39
N ALA A 472 2.89 -16.79 -31.18
CA ALA A 472 3.37 -18.16 -31.19
C ALA A 472 4.90 -18.16 -31.40
N ARG A 473 5.62 -18.97 -30.63
CA ARG A 473 7.10 -19.06 -30.50
C ARG A 473 7.86 -18.82 -31.82
N ARG A 474 8.11 -17.55 -32.14
CA ARG A 474 8.99 -17.07 -33.22
C ARG A 474 10.14 -16.29 -32.60
N SER A 475 11.20 -16.13 -33.38
CA SER A 475 12.56 -15.89 -32.88
C SER A 475 12.63 -14.77 -31.85
N GLY A 476 13.57 -14.87 -30.89
CA GLY A 476 13.85 -13.78 -29.94
C GLY A 476 14.39 -12.50 -30.57
N ARG A 477 14.39 -12.37 -31.90
CA ARG A 477 14.58 -11.10 -32.62
C ARG A 477 13.23 -10.37 -32.74
N ASP A 478 12.21 -11.08 -33.23
CA ASP A 478 10.82 -10.61 -33.35
C ASP A 478 10.28 -10.05 -32.00
N LEU A 479 10.58 -10.71 -30.87
CA LEU A 479 10.15 -10.21 -29.55
C LEU A 479 10.82 -8.89 -29.12
N ARG A 480 12.03 -8.59 -29.59
CA ARG A 480 12.75 -7.35 -29.26
C ARG A 480 12.28 -6.21 -30.15
N ASP A 481 12.18 -6.46 -31.44
CA ASP A 481 11.81 -5.45 -32.44
C ASP A 481 10.38 -4.93 -32.20
N ASN A 482 9.41 -5.82 -31.93
CA ASN A 482 8.04 -5.42 -31.57
C ASN A 482 7.98 -4.65 -30.23
N LEU A 483 8.88 -4.95 -29.28
CA LEU A 483 8.88 -4.30 -27.96
C LEU A 483 9.45 -2.88 -28.08
N ASP A 484 10.52 -2.70 -28.85
CA ASP A 484 11.02 -1.37 -29.21
C ASP A 484 9.97 -0.55 -29.97
N GLU A 485 9.23 -1.15 -30.90
CA GLU A 485 8.12 -0.48 -31.58
C GLU A 485 7.01 -0.06 -30.59
N THR A 486 6.62 -0.94 -29.67
CA THR A 486 5.62 -0.63 -28.63
C THR A 486 6.09 0.46 -27.66
N LEU A 487 7.39 0.50 -27.34
CA LEU A 487 7.99 1.55 -26.48
C LEU A 487 8.14 2.88 -27.22
N ARG A 488 8.29 2.87 -28.55
CA ARG A 488 8.33 4.07 -29.42
C ARG A 488 6.94 4.61 -29.72
N ALA A 489 5.93 3.74 -29.83
CA ALA A 489 4.53 4.10 -30.05
C ALA A 489 3.97 4.87 -28.83
N ARG A 490 4.05 6.20 -28.87
CA ARG A 490 3.59 7.14 -27.81
C ARG A 490 2.08 7.07 -27.49
N SER A 491 1.31 6.15 -28.08
CA SER A 491 -0.15 6.09 -28.04
C SER A 491 -0.72 5.01 -27.12
N TRP A 492 -0.38 5.05 -25.83
CA TRP A 492 -1.15 4.36 -24.77
C TRP A 492 -2.64 4.77 -24.73
N ALA A 493 -3.03 5.83 -25.46
CA ALA A 493 -4.41 6.23 -25.70
C ALA A 493 -5.11 5.54 -26.90
N ASN A 494 -4.39 5.16 -27.96
CA ASN A 494 -5.02 4.71 -29.23
C ASN A 494 -5.06 3.19 -29.39
N TYR A 495 -4.26 2.43 -28.62
CA TYR A 495 -4.24 0.95 -28.60
C TYR A 495 -5.50 0.31 -27.96
N HIS A 496 -6.68 0.89 -28.21
CA HIS A 496 -7.98 0.31 -27.86
C HIS A 496 -8.84 0.03 -29.11
N ALA A 497 -8.46 0.53 -30.29
CA ALA A 497 -9.26 0.41 -31.52
C ALA A 497 -9.08 -0.94 -32.26
N ASP A 498 -7.85 -1.33 -32.58
CA ASP A 498 -7.60 -2.43 -33.55
C ASP A 498 -7.65 -3.85 -32.98
N CYS A 499 -8.06 -3.99 -31.73
CA CYS A 499 -8.20 -5.28 -31.07
C CYS A 499 -9.70 -5.54 -30.86
N ARG A 500 -10.31 -6.40 -31.70
CA ARG A 500 -11.72 -6.82 -31.60
C ARG A 500 -11.98 -7.65 -30.34
N TRP A 501 -11.95 -6.96 -29.20
CA TRP A 501 -12.27 -7.42 -27.86
C TRP A 501 -13.62 -6.82 -27.45
N GLN A 502 -14.70 -7.44 -27.95
CA GLN A 502 -16.01 -7.30 -27.31
C GLN A 502 -15.98 -8.07 -25.99
N GLY A 503 -16.55 -7.47 -24.93
CA GLY A 503 -16.49 -8.00 -23.57
C GLY A 503 -15.18 -7.72 -22.82
N PHE A 504 -15.32 -7.44 -21.52
CA PHE A 504 -14.26 -7.30 -20.50
C PHE A 504 -13.30 -6.11 -20.60
N ARG A 505 -13.79 -4.95 -20.15
CA ARG A 505 -12.93 -3.91 -19.54
C ARG A 505 -13.47 -3.45 -18.18
N ARG A 506 -12.57 -3.47 -17.20
CA ARG A 506 -12.70 -3.01 -15.79
C ARG A 506 -13.70 -3.75 -14.91
N PHE A 507 -13.22 -4.85 -14.33
CA PHE A 507 -13.45 -5.07 -12.91
C PHE A 507 -12.46 -4.27 -12.06
N LEU A 508 -12.98 -3.67 -10.99
CA LEU A 508 -12.21 -2.92 -10.01
C LEU A 508 -11.59 -3.95 -9.04
N ILE A 509 -10.30 -4.27 -9.21
CA ILE A 509 -9.64 -5.24 -8.32
C ILE A 509 -8.89 -4.50 -7.20
N VAL A 510 -9.40 -4.68 -5.98
CA VAL A 510 -8.69 -4.38 -4.74
C VAL A 510 -7.68 -5.51 -4.50
N ALA A 511 -6.44 -5.28 -4.92
CA ALA A 511 -5.37 -6.26 -4.72
C ALA A 511 -4.85 -6.29 -3.26
N PRO A 512 -4.39 -7.46 -2.77
CA PRO A 512 -3.63 -7.56 -1.53
C PRO A 512 -2.38 -6.65 -1.54
N ARG A 513 -2.00 -6.21 -0.34
CA ARG A 513 -1.20 -5.01 -0.15
C ARG A 513 0.31 -5.22 0.08
N GLN A 514 0.93 -6.23 -0.53
CA GLN A 514 2.40 -6.38 -0.41
C GLN A 514 3.23 -5.56 -1.41
N ALA A 515 2.69 -5.22 -2.59
CA ALA A 515 3.31 -4.24 -3.50
C ALA A 515 2.71 -2.81 -3.38
N ARG A 516 2.47 -2.32 -2.15
CA ARG A 516 2.12 -0.90 -1.90
C ARG A 516 2.92 -0.35 -0.73
N ALA A 517 3.99 0.37 -1.05
CA ALA A 517 4.57 1.37 -0.17
C ALA A 517 3.96 2.77 -0.50
N CYS A 518 4.75 3.84 -0.46
CA CYS A 518 4.22 5.18 -0.13
C CYS A 518 3.83 6.10 -1.31
N PHE A 519 3.16 7.21 -0.96
CA PHE A 519 3.16 8.47 -1.72
C PHE A 519 4.39 9.26 -1.27
#